data_AF-A0A5B6TP52-F1
#
_entry.id   AF-A0A5B6TP52-F1
#
_cell.length_a   1.000
_cell.length_b   1.000
_cell.length_c   1.000
_cell.angle_alpha   90.00
_cell.angle_beta   90.00
_cell.angle_gamma   90.00
#
_symmetry.space_group_name_H-M   'P 1'
#
loop_
_entity.id
_entity.type
_entity.pdbx_description
1 polymer ?
#
loop_
_entity_poly.entity_id
_entity_poly.type
_entity_poly.pdbx_seq_one_letter_code
_entity_poly.pdbx_strand_id
1 'polypeptide(L)' 'MTDQERAKDRVKALGLIICRMDEMRQLAASHGLEPLGHLLTVAFTESCDAIRRERSAVQDQTPDAAVRADDIS' A
#
# COMPACT_ATOMS: atom_id res chain seq x y z
N MET A 1 13.06 -16.70 1.10
CA MET A 1 12.22 -15.62 1.65
C MET A 1 10.79 -16.04 1.44
N THR A 2 10.01 -16.16 2.50
CA THR A 2 8.61 -16.58 2.40
C THR A 2 7.75 -15.43 1.88
N ASP A 3 6.61 -15.73 1.26
CA ASP A 3 5.68 -14.69 0.78
C ASP A 3 5.19 -13.79 1.92
N GLN A 4 5.12 -14.33 3.15
CA GLN A 4 4.78 -13.59 4.35
C GLN A 4 5.87 -12.56 4.75
N GLU A 5 7.15 -12.94 4.69
CA GLU A 5 8.26 -12.01 4.92
C GLU A 5 8.30 -10.91 3.87
N ARG A 6 8.07 -11.26 2.60
CA ARG A 6 7.98 -10.30 1.49
C ARG A 6 6.84 -9.31 1.68
N ALA A 7 5.67 -9.78 2.11
CA ALA A 7 4.54 -8.92 2.41
C ALA A 7 4.84 -7.95 3.57
N LYS A 8 5.53 -8.43 4.61
CA LYS A 8 5.92 -7.61 5.78
C LYS A 8 6.92 -6.52 5.40
N ASP A 9 7.94 -6.86 4.61
CA ASP A 9 8.95 -5.90 4.15
C ASP A 9 8.35 -4.87 3.20
N ARG A 10 7.41 -5.29 2.34
CA ARG A 10 6.64 -4.37 1.51
C ARG A 10 5.82 -3.39 2.34
N VAL A 11 5.14 -3.84 3.40
CA VAL A 11 4.39 -2.94 4.29
C VAL A 11 5.30 -1.90 4.94
N LYS A 12 6.49 -2.32 5.41
CA LYS A 12 7.48 -1.39 5.97
C LYS A 12 7.97 -0.37 4.93
N ALA A 13 8.29 -0.82 3.72
CA ALA A 13 8.74 0.06 2.64
C ALA A 13 7.65 1.08 2.26
N LEU A 14 6.39 0.64 2.18
CA LEU A 14 5.25 1.52 1.92
C LEU A 14 5.06 2.56 3.04
N GLY A 15 5.18 2.16 4.30
CA GLY A 15 5.15 3.09 5.43
C GLY A 15 6.23 4.16 5.33
N LEU A 16 7.46 3.76 4.98
CA LEU A 16 8.58 4.70 4.78
C LEU A 16 8.30 5.69 3.66
N ILE A 17 7.80 5.22 2.51
CA ILE A 17 7.49 6.06 1.35
C ILE A 17 6.40 7.08 1.70
N ILE A 18 5.32 6.64 2.36
CA ILE A 18 4.23 7.50 2.80
C ILE A 18 4.73 8.61 3.73
N CYS A 19 5.55 8.28 4.74
CA CYS A 19 6.13 9.28 5.64
C CYS A 19 6.98 10.29 4.86
N ARG A 20 7.84 9.82 3.94
CA ARG A 20 8.74 10.71 3.20
C ARG A 20 7.99 11.63 2.25
N MET A 21 6.90 11.17 1.67
CA MET A 21 6.02 12.00 0.83
C MET A 21 5.34 13.10 1.63
N ASP A 22 4.89 12.82 2.85
CA ASP A 22 4.32 13.85 3.72
C ASP A 22 5.38 14.89 4.13
N GLU A 23 6.60 14.47 4.47
CA GLU A 23 7.71 15.38 4.75
C GLU A 23 8.02 16.29 3.55
N MET A 24 8.05 15.75 2.33
CA MET A 24 8.25 16.56 1.13
C MET A 24 7.11 17.56 0.89
N ARG A 25 5.87 17.16 1.21
CA ARG A 25 4.69 18.04 1.10
C ARG A 25 4.78 19.20 2.08
N GLN A 26 5.16 18.93 3.33
CA GLN A 26 5.38 19.96 4.36
C GLN A 26 6.54 20.89 3.97
N LEU A 27 7.62 20.35 3.42
CA LEU A 27 8.76 21.13 2.93
C LEU A 27 8.37 22.02 1.75
N ALA A 28 7.58 21.51 0.80
CA ALA A 28 7.08 22.32 -0.31
C ALA A 28 6.21 23.47 0.20
N ALA A 29 5.34 23.22 1.19
CA ALA A 29 4.52 24.25 1.81
C ALA A 29 5.38 25.30 2.53
N SER A 30 6.44 24.91 3.24
CA SER A 30 7.33 25.86 3.93
C SER A 30 8.14 26.76 2.99
N HIS A 31 8.25 26.39 1.71
CA HIS A 31 8.98 27.14 0.69
C HIS A 31 8.06 27.87 -0.31
N GLY A 32 6.74 27.88 -0.09
CA GLY A 32 5.79 28.49 -1.02
C GLY A 32 5.79 27.81 -2.39
N LEU A 33 5.99 26.50 -2.42
CA LEU A 33 5.97 25.69 -3.64
C LEU A 33 4.60 25.01 -3.78
N GLU A 34 3.51 25.79 -3.83
CA GLU A 34 2.15 25.24 -3.88
C GLU A 34 1.92 24.26 -5.03
N PRO A 35 2.42 24.49 -6.27
CA PRO A 35 2.26 23.53 -7.35
C PRO A 35 2.90 22.16 -7.03
N LEU A 36 4.08 22.17 -6.40
CA LEU A 36 4.76 20.94 -5.99
C LEU A 36 4.03 20.26 -4.83
N GLY A 37 3.58 21.03 -3.83
CA GLY A 37 2.77 20.51 -2.73
C GLY A 37 1.47 19.84 -3.21
N HIS A 38 0.85 20.40 -4.24
CA HIS A 38 -0.33 19.82 -4.88
C HIS A 38 0.00 18.48 -5.57
N LEU A 39 1.06 18.44 -6.39
CA LEU A 39 1.51 17.21 -7.05
C LEU A 39 1.85 16.10 -6.04
N LEU A 40 2.52 16.45 -4.93
CA LEU A 40 2.85 15.52 -3.87
C LEU A 40 1.60 14.97 -3.16
N THR A 41 0.56 15.80 -2.99
CA THR A 41 -0.72 15.38 -2.41
C THR A 41 -1.47 14.40 -3.32
N VAL A 42 -1.50 14.68 -4.63
CA VAL A 42 -2.09 13.78 -5.63
C VAL A 42 -1.36 12.44 -5.65
N ALA A 43 -0.03 12.46 -5.78
CA ALA A 43 0.79 11.26 -5.79
C ALA A 43 0.62 10.42 -4.52
N PHE A 44 0.49 11.07 -3.35
CA PHE A 44 0.26 10.40 -2.07
C PHE A 44 -1.08 9.66 -2.06
N THR A 45 -2.13 10.34 -2.52
CA THR A 45 -3.49 9.80 -2.56
C THR A 45 -3.58 8.61 -3.50
N GLU A 46 -3.05 8.75 -4.72
CA GLU A 46 -3.03 7.68 -5.72
C GLU A 46 -2.21 6.47 -5.27
N SER A 47 -1.09 6.70 -4.58
CA SER A 47 -0.28 5.62 -4.00
C SER A 47 -1.06 4.85 -2.93
N CYS A 48 -1.77 5.55 -2.03
CA CYS A 48 -2.66 4.91 -1.05
C CYS A 48 -3.75 4.08 -1.73
N ASP A 49 -4.36 4.61 -2.79
CA ASP A 49 -5.38 3.91 -3.58
C ASP A 49 -4.84 2.66 -4.27
N ALA A 50 -3.65 2.75 -4.88
CA ALA A 50 -3.01 1.61 -5.51
C ALA A 50 -2.75 0.47 -4.51
N ILE A 51 -2.26 0.80 -3.30
CA ILE A 51 -2.03 -0.17 -2.23
C ILE A 51 -3.36 -0.79 -1.76
N ARG A 52 -4.42 0.01 -1.60
CA ARG A 52 -5.75 -0.50 -1.25
C ARG A 52 -6.26 -1.49 -2.30
N ARG A 53 -6.18 -1.12 -3.58
CA ARG A 53 -6.58 -2.00 -4.70
C ARG A 53 -5.77 -3.28 -4.75
N GLU A 54 -4.45 -3.22 -4.56
CA GLU A 54 -3.60 -4.41 -4.52
C GLU A 54 -4.00 -5.35 -3.38
N ARG A 55 -4.28 -4.81 -2.19
CA ARG A 55 -4.75 -5.62 -1.04
C ARG A 55 -6.11 -6.26 -1.30
N SER A 56 -7.06 -5.51 -1.86
CA SER A 56 -8.38 -6.04 -2.22
C SER A 56 -8.29 -7.15 -3.27
N ALA A 57 -7.46 -6.97 -4.32
CA ALA A 57 -7.25 -7.97 -5.35
C ALA A 57 -6.60 -9.27 -4.82
N VAL A 58 -5.74 -9.17 -3.80
CA VAL A 58 -5.14 -10.33 -3.14
C VAL A 58 -6.16 -11.04 -2.24
N GLN A 59 -7.04 -10.31 -1.55
CA GLN A 59 -8.10 -10.89 -0.72
C GLN A 59 -9.16 -11.62 -1.56
N ASP A 60 -9.55 -11.07 -2.70
CA ASP A 60 -10.52 -11.70 -3.63
C ASP A 60 -9.96 -12.96 -4.30
N GLN A 61 -8.63 -13.08 -4.40
CA GLN A 61 -7.93 -14.25 -4.94
C GLN A 61 -7.55 -15.28 -3.88
N THR A 62 -8.01 -15.13 -2.63
CA THR A 62 -7.86 -16.19 -1.62
C THR A 62 -9.07 -17.13 -1.79
N PRO A 63 -8.98 -18.25 -2.54
CA PRO A 63 -10.06 -19.19 -2.55
C PRO A 63 -10.25 -19.72 -1.13
N ASP A 64 -11.51 -19.87 -0.77
CA ASP A 64 -12.02 -20.63 0.36
C ASP A 64 -11.40 -22.04 0.36
N ALA A 65 -10.18 -22.17 0.87
CA ALA A 65 -9.44 -23.42 0.99
C ALA A 65 -9.87 -24.21 2.24
N ALA A 66 -11.09 -23.99 2.73
CA ALA A 66 -11.67 -24.69 3.87
C ALA A 66 -12.90 -25.54 3.51
N VAL A 67 -13.22 -25.73 2.22
CA VAL A 67 -14.33 -26.61 1.80
C VAL A 67 -13.83 -27.71 0.85
N ARG A 68 -13.19 -28.74 1.42
CA ARG A 68 -13.35 -30.16 1.04
C ARG A 68 -13.14 -30.95 2.32
N ALA A 69 -14.17 -31.06 3.16
CA ALA A 69 -15.13 -32.17 3.12
C ALA A 69 -14.40 -33.51 3.11
N ASP A 70 -14.27 -34.07 4.31
CA ASP A 70 -14.08 -35.49 4.57
C ASP A 70 -14.93 -36.32 3.61
N ASP A 71 -14.31 -37.14 2.77
CA ASP A 71 -14.98 -38.32 2.23
C ASP A 71 -13.96 -39.32 1.66
N ILE A 72 -13.46 -40.23 2.50
CA ILE A 72 -13.16 -41.63 2.12
C ILE A 72 -13.42 -42.50 3.37
N SER A 73 -14.57 -43.18 3.38
CA SER A 73 -14.82 -44.40 4.17
C SER A 73 -14.16 -45.62 3.52
#